data_AF-A0A3M1M417-F1
#
_entry.id   AF-A0A3M1M417-F1
#
_cell.length_a   1.000
_cell.length_b   1.000
_cell.length_c   1.000
_cell.angle_alpha   90.00
_cell.angle_beta   90.00
_cell.angle_gamma   90.00
#
_symmetry.space_group_name_H-M   'P 1'
#
loop_
_entity.id
_entity.type
_entity.pdbx_description
1 polymer ?
#
loop_
_entity_poly.entity_id
_entity_poly.type
_entity_poly.pdbx_seq_one_letter_code
_entity_poly.pdbx_strand_id
1 'polypeptide(L)'
;METELKILLDAAVEAAIASSGILGEATRAARRPQNLVSVYYDTPGRDLSKAGIALRVRRRGRQWIQTVKRSRTGIRAGLSVPEELEFPVPSAAPVLDEPAGDALLRAVRKRLKGAAPLPVFETRMKRELHELDLPQGRVEIAIDRGEIVAGRRRAPLAELEIELKSGSVTAVFEAARRLLPHGPVRFSTLSKAARGFRLVETGCAVPRLTPRAAGRADYPGGATVEQAAQELMRDCLDQIAANMSVIAAGEDPEGPHQLRIGLRRLRTVLKLFGPDLGKAALRPFRDRAREIGRRVGALRDLDVLAGEILPRHLPGLADGAAAERLAGMLEARRQAARAALREWLAGREAVHFLFDLGEFIEISGWRNAAQPERDATPDRPVAERAAKSMEMLHAR
;
A
#
# COMPACT_ATOMS: atom_id res chain seq x y z
N MET A 1 -7.88 8.83 -15.84
CA MET A 1 -7.36 8.58 -14.47
C MET A 1 -6.20 7.63 -14.62
N GLU A 2 -5.07 7.94 -13.99
CA GLU A 2 -3.87 7.10 -14.00
C GLU A 2 -3.98 6.12 -12.83
N THR A 3 -3.78 4.82 -13.06
CA THR A 3 -3.78 3.81 -11.99
C THR A 3 -2.41 3.20 -11.88
N GLU A 4 -1.80 3.29 -10.70
CA GLU A 4 -0.42 2.83 -10.47
C GLU A 4 -0.28 2.12 -9.11
N LEU A 5 0.41 0.98 -9.08
CA LEU A 5 0.80 0.27 -7.85
C LEU A 5 2.21 0.69 -7.44
N LYS A 6 2.39 1.13 -6.20
CA LYS A 6 3.66 1.62 -5.66
C LYS A 6 4.19 0.74 -4.53
N ILE A 7 5.44 0.32 -4.68
CA ILE A 7 6.14 -0.53 -3.71
C ILE A 7 7.47 0.14 -3.39
N LEU A 8 7.82 0.19 -2.10
CA LEU A 8 9.13 0.68 -1.69
C LEU A 8 10.20 -0.35 -2.06
N LEU A 9 11.32 0.12 -2.61
CA LEU A 9 12.46 -0.75 -2.90
C LEU A 9 13.36 -0.84 -1.67
N ASP A 10 13.64 -2.07 -1.27
CA ASP A 10 14.76 -2.43 -0.42
C ASP A 10 15.56 -3.56 -1.10
N ALA A 11 16.65 -4.00 -0.46
CA ALA A 11 17.50 -5.03 -1.03
C ALA A 11 16.75 -6.36 -1.31
N ALA A 12 15.73 -6.71 -0.50
CA ALA A 12 14.98 -7.93 -0.69
C ALA A 12 14.04 -7.83 -1.89
N VAL A 13 13.36 -6.69 -2.07
CA VAL A 13 12.52 -6.42 -3.24
C VAL A 13 13.38 -6.37 -4.51
N GLU A 14 14.55 -5.74 -4.47
CA GLU A 14 15.47 -5.71 -5.62
C GLU A 14 15.97 -7.10 -6.02
N ALA A 15 16.33 -7.94 -5.04
CA ALA A 15 16.70 -9.32 -5.29
C ALA A 15 15.55 -10.14 -5.90
N ALA A 16 14.32 -9.94 -5.42
CA ALA A 16 13.13 -10.58 -5.99
C ALA A 16 12.92 -10.20 -7.46
N ILE A 17 12.99 -8.89 -7.77
CA ILE A 17 12.89 -8.39 -9.15
C ILE A 17 13.97 -9.00 -10.03
N ALA A 18 15.23 -9.02 -9.59
CA ALA A 18 16.34 -9.58 -10.35
C ALA A 18 16.15 -11.08 -10.62
N SER A 19 15.65 -11.84 -9.64
CA SER A 19 15.40 -13.28 -9.77
C SER A 19 14.20 -13.63 -10.64
N SER A 20 13.27 -12.70 -10.87
CA SER A 20 12.03 -12.97 -11.59
C SER A 20 12.20 -13.18 -13.08
N GLY A 21 13.27 -12.64 -13.68
CA GLY A 21 13.54 -12.70 -15.12
C GLY A 21 12.58 -11.90 -16.01
N ILE A 22 11.43 -11.42 -15.49
CA ILE A 22 10.38 -10.78 -16.30
C ILE A 22 10.84 -9.49 -16.99
N LEU A 23 11.79 -8.76 -16.41
CA LEU A 23 12.33 -7.56 -17.05
C LEU A 23 13.09 -7.89 -18.35
N GLY A 24 13.59 -9.12 -18.49
CA GLY A 24 14.16 -9.64 -19.74
C GLY A 24 13.10 -9.97 -20.80
N GLU A 25 11.83 -10.16 -20.39
CA GLU A 25 10.68 -10.38 -21.29
C GLU A 25 10.03 -9.07 -21.76
N ALA A 26 10.60 -7.91 -21.40
CA ALA A 26 10.06 -6.60 -21.78
C ALA A 26 9.81 -6.52 -23.28
N THR A 27 8.55 -6.24 -23.67
CA THR A 27 8.12 -6.24 -25.09
C THR A 27 8.67 -5.05 -25.86
N ARG A 28 9.21 -4.07 -25.15
CA ARG A 28 9.97 -2.96 -25.69
C ARG A 28 11.31 -2.89 -25.00
N ALA A 29 12.37 -2.64 -25.80
CA ALA A 29 13.70 -2.44 -25.28
C ALA A 29 13.67 -1.46 -24.11
N ALA A 30 14.25 -1.86 -22.97
CA ALA A 30 14.36 -1.03 -21.79
C ALA A 30 14.82 0.37 -22.21
N ARG A 31 14.03 1.40 -21.88
CA ARG A 31 14.44 2.76 -22.24
C ARG A 31 15.74 3.05 -21.50
N ARG A 32 16.70 3.71 -22.17
CA ARG A 32 17.93 4.16 -21.51
C ARG A 32 17.56 4.85 -20.19
N PRO A 33 18.26 4.53 -19.08
CA PRO A 33 17.95 5.13 -17.80
C PRO A 33 17.90 6.65 -17.89
N GLN A 34 16.85 7.25 -17.33
CA GLN A 34 16.60 8.68 -17.42
C GLN A 34 16.96 9.35 -16.10
N ASN A 35 17.78 10.39 -16.17
CA ASN A 35 17.99 11.28 -15.02
C ASN A 35 16.84 12.28 -14.95
N LEU A 36 16.08 12.24 -13.86
CA LEU A 36 14.90 13.05 -13.64
C LEU A 36 15.14 13.96 -12.44
N VAL A 37 15.05 15.27 -12.69
CA VAL A 37 15.06 16.31 -11.65
C VAL A 37 13.71 17.00 -11.67
N SER A 38 13.00 16.94 -10.55
CA SER A 38 11.69 17.59 -10.39
C SER A 38 11.73 18.55 -9.22
N VAL A 39 11.34 19.80 -9.45
CA VAL A 39 11.18 20.82 -8.41
C VAL A 39 9.70 20.87 -8.03
N TYR A 40 9.41 20.78 -6.73
CA TYR A 40 8.04 20.86 -6.20
C TYR A 40 7.80 22.25 -5.63
N TYR A 41 6.62 22.79 -5.94
CA TYR A 41 6.25 24.17 -5.63
C TYR A 41 5.03 24.22 -4.70
N ASP A 42 5.06 25.14 -3.73
CA ASP A 42 3.94 25.40 -2.83
C ASP A 42 4.06 26.81 -2.22
N THR A 43 3.08 27.23 -1.43
CA THR A 43 3.18 28.44 -0.61
C THR A 43 4.00 28.16 0.66
N PRO A 44 4.52 29.19 1.36
CA PRO A 44 5.12 29.01 2.69
C PRO A 44 4.16 28.30 3.68
N GLY A 45 2.85 28.51 3.53
CA GLY A 45 1.80 27.86 4.30
C GLY A 45 1.46 26.43 3.88
N ARG A 46 2.04 25.93 2.78
CA ARG A 46 1.79 24.62 2.16
C ARG A 46 0.34 24.39 1.76
N ASP A 47 -0.28 25.42 1.19
CA ASP A 47 -1.72 25.42 0.88
C ASP A 47 -2.10 24.40 -0.19
N LEU A 48 -1.19 24.07 -1.12
CA LEU A 48 -1.43 23.02 -2.13
C LEU A 48 -1.34 21.64 -1.49
N SER A 49 -0.26 21.36 -0.74
CA SER A 49 -0.05 20.07 -0.08
C SER A 49 -1.18 19.73 0.90
N LYS A 50 -1.61 20.70 1.73
CA LYS A 50 -2.75 20.53 2.65
C LYS A 50 -4.06 20.27 1.93
N ALA A 51 -4.18 20.67 0.66
CA ALA A 51 -5.33 20.39 -0.18
C ALA A 51 -5.20 19.09 -1.00
N GLY A 52 -4.15 18.29 -0.78
CA GLY A 52 -3.90 17.06 -1.53
C GLY A 52 -3.44 17.30 -2.97
N ILE A 53 -2.90 18.49 -3.27
CA ILE A 53 -2.43 18.89 -4.60
C ILE A 53 -0.89 18.94 -4.59
N ALA A 54 -0.28 18.32 -5.58
CA ALA A 54 1.16 18.40 -5.83
C ALA A 54 1.40 19.10 -7.18
N LEU A 55 2.11 20.24 -7.13
CA LEU A 55 2.59 20.98 -8.31
C LEU A 55 4.09 20.75 -8.45
N ARG A 56 4.53 20.25 -9.60
CA ARG A 56 5.96 20.08 -9.90
C ARG A 56 6.30 20.54 -11.31
N VAL A 57 7.54 20.94 -11.50
CA VAL A 57 8.14 21.12 -12.83
C VAL A 57 9.37 20.21 -12.93
N ARG A 58 9.41 19.38 -13.96
CA ARG A 58 10.45 18.37 -14.20
C ARG A 58 11.25 18.71 -15.43
N ARG A 59 12.57 18.58 -15.34
CA ARG A 59 13.44 18.60 -16.51
C ARG A 59 13.50 17.21 -17.14
N ARG A 60 13.13 17.10 -18.41
CA ARG A 60 13.26 15.88 -19.22
C ARG A 60 14.09 16.21 -20.46
N GLY A 61 15.39 15.94 -20.42
CA GLY A 61 16.32 16.37 -21.46
C GLY A 61 16.38 17.89 -21.58
N ARG A 62 15.93 18.43 -22.72
CA ARG A 62 15.87 19.88 -23.01
C ARG A 62 14.51 20.52 -22.69
N GLN A 63 13.49 19.73 -22.39
CA GLN A 63 12.13 20.22 -22.13
C GLN A 63 11.85 20.30 -20.63
N TRP A 64 11.00 21.24 -20.26
CA TRP A 64 10.39 21.33 -18.93
C TRP A 64 8.95 20.89 -19.03
N ILE A 65 8.54 20.02 -18.11
CA ILE A 65 7.20 19.45 -18.05
C ILE A 65 6.61 19.79 -16.69
N GLN A 66 5.48 20.48 -16.68
CA GLN A 66 4.71 20.72 -15.47
C GLN A 66 3.72 19.57 -15.26
N THR A 67 3.64 19.07 -14.03
CA THR A 67 2.62 18.11 -13.61
C THR A 67 1.85 18.67 -12.42
N VAL A 68 0.53 18.60 -12.47
CA VAL A 68 -0.36 18.80 -11.32
C VAL A 68 -1.04 17.48 -11.02
N LYS A 69 -0.80 16.92 -9.83
CA LYS A 69 -1.52 15.72 -9.35
C LYS A 69 -2.43 16.12 -8.18
N ARG A 70 -3.67 15.62 -8.17
CA ARG A 70 -4.60 15.71 -7.03
C ARG A 70 -5.04 14.32 -6.63
N SER A 71 -4.87 13.98 -5.35
CA SER A 71 -5.42 12.75 -4.77
C SER A 71 -6.30 13.08 -3.57
N ARG A 72 -7.54 12.59 -3.59
CA ARG A 72 -8.51 12.76 -2.49
C ARG A 72 -8.44 11.64 -1.46
N THR A 73 -8.08 10.43 -1.90
CA THR A 73 -8.10 9.20 -1.09
C THR A 73 -6.69 8.72 -0.69
N GLY A 74 -5.63 9.36 -1.19
CA GLY A 74 -4.25 8.97 -0.94
C GLY A 74 -3.84 7.72 -1.74
N ILE A 75 -2.90 6.94 -1.18
CA ILE A 75 -2.48 5.64 -1.69
C ILE A 75 -3.04 4.57 -0.76
N ARG A 76 -3.73 3.55 -1.32
CA ARG A 76 -4.38 2.48 -0.56
C ARG A 76 -3.95 1.13 -1.11
N ALA A 77 -3.47 0.24 -0.24
CA ALA A 77 -2.86 -1.03 -0.63
C ALA A 77 -1.77 -0.87 -1.72
N GLY A 78 -1.03 0.24 -1.67
CA GLY A 78 -0.05 0.61 -2.68
C GLY A 78 -0.61 1.22 -3.96
N LEU A 79 -1.92 1.13 -4.22
CA LEU A 79 -2.55 1.72 -5.39
C LEU A 79 -2.84 3.21 -5.23
N SER A 80 -2.53 3.95 -6.28
CA SER A 80 -2.70 5.39 -6.42
C SER A 80 -3.50 5.63 -7.69
N VAL A 81 -4.60 6.39 -7.56
CA VAL A 81 -5.46 6.78 -8.69
C VAL A 81 -5.67 8.30 -8.70
N PRO A 82 -4.61 9.10 -8.95
CA PRO A 82 -4.72 10.55 -8.92
C PRO A 82 -5.43 11.09 -10.16
N GLU A 83 -6.06 12.25 -9.99
CA GLU A 83 -6.32 13.14 -11.12
C GLU A 83 -5.00 13.83 -11.50
N GLU A 84 -4.70 13.88 -12.80
CA GLU A 84 -3.42 14.38 -13.30
C GLU A 84 -3.59 15.25 -14.53
N LEU A 85 -2.80 16.33 -14.57
CA LEU A 85 -2.57 17.16 -15.73
C LEU A 85 -1.06 17.27 -15.94
N GLU A 86 -0.58 16.92 -17.14
CA GLU A 86 0.82 17.06 -17.54
C GLU A 86 0.93 17.82 -18.87
N PHE A 87 1.79 18.84 -18.93
CA PHE A 87 2.01 19.63 -20.14
C PHE A 87 3.40 20.30 -20.15
N PRO A 88 3.97 20.60 -21.34
CA PRO A 88 5.24 21.29 -21.45
C PRO A 88 5.14 22.77 -21.01
N VAL A 89 6.22 23.28 -20.41
CA VAL A 89 6.37 24.68 -19.98
C VAL A 89 7.71 25.24 -20.45
N PRO A 90 7.87 26.57 -20.60
CA PRO A 90 9.08 27.16 -21.19
C PRO A 90 10.30 27.11 -20.26
N SER A 91 10.10 26.99 -18.94
CA SER A 91 11.19 27.04 -17.96
C SER A 91 10.88 26.19 -16.72
N ALA A 92 11.75 26.24 -15.71
CA ALA A 92 11.49 25.60 -14.42
C ALA A 92 10.34 26.27 -13.64
N ALA A 93 9.92 27.48 -13.99
CA ALA A 93 8.86 28.22 -13.30
C ALA A 93 7.46 27.64 -13.62
N PRO A 94 6.57 27.49 -12.63
CA PRO A 94 5.23 27.02 -12.88
C PRO A 94 4.40 27.97 -13.75
N VAL A 95 3.62 27.41 -14.68
CA VAL A 95 2.64 28.12 -15.50
C VAL A 95 1.25 27.75 -15.02
N LEU A 96 0.47 28.72 -14.54
CA LEU A 96 -0.80 28.45 -13.85
C LEU A 96 -2.04 28.79 -14.69
N ASP A 97 -1.85 29.53 -15.78
CA ASP A 97 -2.93 30.06 -16.62
C ASP A 97 -3.17 29.25 -17.89
N GLU A 98 -2.26 28.33 -18.23
CA GLU A 98 -2.34 27.43 -19.38
C GLU A 98 -2.17 25.97 -18.96
N PRO A 99 -2.90 25.00 -19.55
CA PRO A 99 -4.02 25.21 -20.48
C PRO A 99 -5.22 25.90 -19.81
N ALA A 100 -5.76 26.92 -20.47
CA ALA A 100 -6.87 27.70 -19.95
C ALA A 100 -8.10 26.83 -19.72
N GLY A 101 -8.80 27.06 -18.61
CA GLY A 101 -10.03 26.32 -18.30
C GLY A 101 -9.82 24.89 -17.76
N ASP A 102 -8.59 24.47 -17.43
CA ASP A 102 -8.39 23.20 -16.75
C ASP A 102 -8.84 23.22 -15.26
N ALA A 103 -9.46 22.12 -14.82
CA ALA A 103 -10.03 22.01 -13.47
C ALA A 103 -8.98 21.89 -12.35
N LEU A 104 -7.86 21.21 -12.60
CA LEU A 104 -6.75 21.09 -11.65
C LEU A 104 -6.02 22.42 -11.49
N LEU A 105 -5.74 23.12 -12.60
CA LEU A 105 -5.14 24.45 -12.54
C LEU A 105 -6.04 25.48 -11.86
N ARG A 106 -7.37 25.44 -12.10
CA ARG A 106 -8.32 26.23 -11.31
C ARG A 106 -8.23 25.94 -9.81
N ALA A 107 -8.11 24.66 -9.43
CA ALA A 107 -7.97 24.26 -8.03
C ALA A 107 -6.66 24.78 -7.42
N VAL A 108 -5.55 24.71 -8.17
CA VAL A 108 -4.26 25.29 -7.77
C VAL A 108 -4.40 26.79 -7.53
N ARG A 109 -4.89 27.55 -8.53
CA ARG A 109 -5.07 29.02 -8.42
C ARG A 109 -5.95 29.42 -7.24
N LYS A 110 -7.05 28.70 -7.02
CA LYS A 110 -7.95 28.92 -5.87
C LYS A 110 -7.22 28.76 -4.53
N ARG A 111 -6.31 27.79 -4.41
CA ARG A 111 -5.53 27.58 -3.19
C ARG A 111 -4.41 28.60 -3.01
N LEU A 112 -3.78 29.02 -4.10
CA LEU A 112 -2.71 30.02 -4.06
C LEU A 112 -3.20 31.45 -3.79
N LYS A 113 -4.47 31.77 -4.11
CA LYS A 113 -5.07 33.10 -3.88
C LYS A 113 -4.23 34.26 -4.45
N GLY A 114 -3.63 34.05 -5.62
CA GLY A 114 -2.76 35.03 -6.28
C GLY A 114 -1.30 35.04 -5.82
N ALA A 115 -0.93 34.24 -4.81
CA ALA A 115 0.47 34.10 -4.41
C ALA A 115 1.25 33.27 -5.45
N ALA A 116 2.46 33.72 -5.80
CA ALA A 116 3.39 32.93 -6.59
C ALA A 116 3.93 31.77 -5.73
N PRO A 117 3.82 30.51 -6.19
CA PRO A 117 4.33 29.38 -5.42
C PRO A 117 5.87 29.33 -5.52
N LEU A 118 6.52 28.94 -4.43
CA LEU A 118 7.97 28.90 -4.30
C LEU A 118 8.50 27.46 -4.37
N PRO A 119 9.74 27.24 -4.84
CA PRO A 119 10.40 25.94 -4.73
C PRO A 119 10.48 25.49 -3.26
N VAL A 120 10.06 24.26 -2.96
CA VAL A 120 10.08 23.71 -1.60
C VAL A 120 11.14 22.62 -1.46
N PHE A 121 11.17 21.67 -2.40
CA PHE A 121 12.14 20.59 -2.43
C PHE A 121 12.28 20.05 -3.86
N GLU A 122 13.31 19.25 -4.07
CA GLU A 122 13.57 18.55 -5.33
C GLU A 122 13.56 17.05 -5.13
N THR A 123 13.18 16.32 -6.18
CA THR A 123 13.50 14.89 -6.31
C THR A 123 14.53 14.74 -7.42
N ARG A 124 15.64 14.05 -7.13
CA ARG A 124 16.71 13.75 -8.07
C ARG A 124 16.83 12.23 -8.16
N MET A 125 16.44 11.67 -9.30
CA MET A 125 16.37 10.21 -9.44
C MET A 125 16.81 9.73 -10.82
N LYS A 126 17.32 8.51 -10.85
CA LYS A 126 17.53 7.71 -12.05
C LYS A 126 16.34 6.76 -12.18
N ARG A 127 15.64 6.83 -13.30
CA ARG A 127 14.50 5.98 -13.62
C ARG A 127 14.88 4.97 -14.70
N GLU A 128 14.64 3.71 -14.42
CA GLU A 128 14.67 2.62 -15.39
C GLU A 128 13.22 2.29 -15.78
N LEU A 129 12.94 2.18 -17.08
CA LEU A 129 11.60 1.97 -17.61
C LEU A 129 11.54 0.71 -18.47
N HIS A 130 10.54 -0.12 -18.17
CA HIS A 130 10.18 -1.31 -18.93
C HIS A 130 8.70 -1.24 -19.29
N GLU A 131 8.34 -1.69 -20.49
CA GLU A 131 6.93 -1.84 -20.89
C GLU A 131 6.65 -3.34 -21.08
N LEU A 132 5.52 -3.81 -20.56
CA LEU A 132 5.05 -5.18 -20.72
C LEU A 132 3.65 -5.17 -21.32
N ASP A 133 3.46 -5.94 -22.39
CA ASP A 133 2.15 -6.32 -22.88
C ASP A 133 1.74 -7.64 -22.20
N LEU A 134 0.61 -7.62 -21.51
CA LEU A 134 0.01 -8.75 -20.82
C LEU A 134 -1.37 -9.05 -21.42
N PRO A 135 -1.95 -10.25 -21.20
CA PRO A 135 -3.24 -10.61 -21.80
C PRO A 135 -4.37 -9.61 -21.48
N GLN A 136 -4.34 -8.99 -20.30
CA GLN A 136 -5.39 -8.09 -19.82
C GLN A 136 -5.07 -6.60 -19.99
N GLY A 137 -3.92 -6.26 -20.58
CA GLY A 137 -3.54 -4.86 -20.77
C GLY A 137 -2.03 -4.62 -20.89
N ARG A 138 -1.66 -3.35 -21.00
CA ARG A 138 -0.27 -2.91 -21.03
C ARG A 138 0.07 -2.18 -19.75
N VAL A 139 1.24 -2.48 -19.19
CA VAL A 139 1.79 -1.78 -18.03
C VAL A 139 3.16 -1.17 -18.33
N GLU A 140 3.45 -0.05 -17.69
CA GLU A 140 4.79 0.52 -17.58
C GLU A 140 5.34 0.23 -16.18
N ILE A 141 6.52 -0.35 -16.11
CA ILE A 141 7.25 -0.60 -14.87
C ILE A 141 8.36 0.44 -14.76
N ALA A 142 8.31 1.27 -13.72
CA ALA A 142 9.32 2.24 -13.39
C ALA A 142 10.06 1.86 -12.11
N ILE A 143 11.38 1.71 -12.20
CA ILE A 143 12.26 1.51 -11.05
C ILE A 143 13.03 2.80 -10.82
N ASP A 144 12.67 3.50 -9.75
CA ASP A 144 13.26 4.79 -9.40
C ASP A 144 14.28 4.63 -8.27
N ARG A 145 15.46 5.24 -8.45
CA ARG A 145 16.50 5.32 -7.42
C ARG A 145 17.10 6.72 -7.34
N GLY A 146 17.20 7.27 -6.14
CA GLY A 146 17.79 8.58 -5.92
C GLY A 146 17.45 9.15 -4.56
N GLU A 147 17.14 10.44 -4.54
CA GLU A 147 16.94 11.17 -3.29
C GLU A 147 15.91 12.31 -3.42
N ILE A 148 15.43 12.71 -2.26
CA ILE A 148 14.69 13.95 -2.04
C ILE A 148 15.63 14.95 -1.37
N VAL A 149 15.70 16.17 -1.89
CA VAL A 149 16.55 17.26 -1.38
C VAL A 149 15.67 18.44 -0.98
N ALA A 150 15.69 18.80 0.31
CA ALA A 150 14.95 19.93 0.88
C ALA A 150 15.91 20.83 1.67
N GLY A 151 16.52 21.81 0.98
CA GLY A 151 17.60 22.63 1.54
C GLY A 151 18.77 21.75 1.97
N ARG A 152 19.12 21.76 3.27
CA ARG A 152 20.18 20.91 3.84
C ARG A 152 19.73 19.48 4.16
N ARG A 153 18.42 19.19 4.11
CA ARG A 153 17.87 17.86 4.42
C ARG A 153 17.84 16.99 3.17
N ARG A 154 18.21 15.73 3.33
CA ARG A 154 18.24 14.74 2.25
C ARG A 154 17.64 13.43 2.75
N ALA A 155 16.95 12.71 1.88
CA ALA A 155 16.45 11.37 2.20
C ALA A 155 16.47 10.47 0.96
N PRO A 156 16.75 9.17 1.11
CA PRO A 156 16.73 8.23 -0.01
C PRO A 156 15.32 8.11 -0.59
N LEU A 157 15.26 7.92 -1.90
CA LEU A 157 14.05 7.63 -2.67
C LEU A 157 14.33 6.41 -3.53
N ALA A 158 13.67 5.29 -3.20
CA ALA A 158 13.76 4.07 -3.97
C ALA A 158 12.36 3.43 -4.02
N GLU A 159 11.80 3.29 -5.22
CA GLU A 159 10.45 2.72 -5.40
C GLU A 159 10.28 2.08 -6.77
N LEU A 160 9.42 1.07 -6.77
CA LEU A 160 8.86 0.41 -7.94
C LEU A 160 7.46 0.98 -8.16
N GLU A 161 7.18 1.49 -9.35
CA GLU A 161 5.84 1.86 -9.81
C GLU A 161 5.43 0.94 -10.97
N ILE A 162 4.24 0.37 -10.91
CA ILE A 162 3.62 -0.39 -12.00
C ILE A 162 2.37 0.37 -12.43
N GLU A 163 2.44 1.06 -13.56
CA GLU A 163 1.40 1.94 -14.06
C GLU A 163 0.61 1.28 -15.20
N LEU A 164 -0.72 1.33 -15.12
CA LEU A 164 -1.61 0.86 -16.18
C LEU A 164 -1.60 1.86 -17.34
N LYS A 165 -1.18 1.43 -18.54
CA LYS A 165 -1.23 2.26 -19.76
C LYS A 165 -2.50 2.02 -20.56
N SER A 166 -2.97 0.78 -20.61
CA SER A 166 -4.25 0.40 -21.25
C SER A 166 -4.74 -0.95 -20.73
N GLY A 167 -6.04 -1.21 -20.85
CA GLY A 167 -6.66 -2.47 -20.41
C GLY A 167 -7.16 -2.40 -18.97
N SER A 168 -7.06 -3.52 -18.26
CA SER A 168 -7.59 -3.72 -16.91
C SER A 168 -6.51 -3.60 -15.83
N VAL A 169 -6.91 -3.17 -14.63
CA VAL A 169 -6.08 -3.19 -13.41
C VAL A 169 -5.55 -4.60 -13.09
N THR A 170 -6.20 -5.65 -13.57
CA THR A 170 -5.66 -7.02 -13.53
C THR A 170 -4.24 -7.12 -14.09
N ALA A 171 -3.91 -6.39 -15.16
CA ALA A 171 -2.55 -6.40 -15.73
C ALA A 171 -1.51 -5.84 -14.75
N VAL A 172 -1.88 -4.86 -13.91
CA VAL A 172 -0.99 -4.29 -12.87
C VAL A 172 -0.66 -5.36 -11.83
N PHE A 173 -1.67 -6.08 -11.32
CA PHE A 173 -1.47 -7.12 -10.33
C PHE A 173 -0.82 -8.38 -10.90
N GLU A 174 -1.08 -8.71 -12.17
CA GLU A 174 -0.36 -9.77 -12.88
C GLU A 174 1.14 -9.46 -12.98
N ALA A 175 1.49 -8.24 -13.40
CA ALA A 175 2.89 -7.79 -13.40
C ALA A 175 3.50 -7.83 -12.00
N ALA A 176 2.77 -7.39 -10.97
CA ALA A 176 3.26 -7.39 -9.59
C ALA A 176 3.58 -8.80 -9.09
N ARG A 177 2.69 -9.78 -9.30
CA ARG A 177 2.92 -11.19 -8.94
C ARG A 177 4.12 -11.79 -9.64
N ARG A 178 4.31 -11.47 -10.92
CA ARG A 178 5.43 -12.00 -11.69
C ARG A 178 6.76 -11.34 -11.32
N LEU A 179 6.78 -10.03 -11.06
CA LEU A 179 7.96 -9.29 -10.59
C LEU A 179 8.38 -9.67 -9.18
N LEU A 180 7.40 -9.92 -8.31
CA LEU A 180 7.60 -10.17 -6.87
C LEU A 180 6.98 -11.52 -6.49
N PRO A 181 7.53 -12.64 -6.99
CA PRO A 181 6.98 -13.97 -6.73
C PRO A 181 7.19 -14.43 -5.29
N HIS A 182 8.08 -13.77 -4.54
CA HIS A 182 8.42 -13.98 -3.15
C HIS A 182 9.16 -12.74 -2.62
N GLY A 183 9.38 -12.68 -1.31
CA GLY A 183 10.04 -11.59 -0.61
C GLY A 183 9.04 -10.66 0.10
N PRO A 184 9.45 -9.98 1.17
CA PRO A 184 8.58 -9.03 1.85
C PRO A 184 8.19 -7.91 0.89
N VAL A 185 6.89 -7.68 0.72
CA VAL A 185 6.37 -6.56 -0.08
C VAL A 185 5.96 -5.44 0.86
N ARG A 186 6.50 -4.25 0.63
CA ARG A 186 6.13 -3.03 1.36
C ARG A 186 5.49 -2.03 0.41
N PHE A 187 4.16 -1.95 0.45
CA PHE A 187 3.44 -0.92 -0.27
C PHE A 187 3.86 0.48 0.17
N SER A 188 4.03 1.39 -0.79
CA SER A 188 4.19 2.80 -0.47
C SER A 188 2.86 3.38 -0.02
N THR A 189 2.83 4.11 1.08
CA THR A 189 1.64 4.81 1.57
C THR A 189 1.67 6.31 1.27
N LEU A 190 2.81 6.81 0.77
CA LEU A 190 3.02 8.22 0.47
C LEU A 190 3.50 8.42 -0.97
N SER A 191 2.97 9.44 -1.64
CA SER A 191 3.52 9.89 -2.92
C SER A 191 4.91 10.49 -2.74
N LYS A 192 5.67 10.62 -3.83
CA LYS A 192 6.96 11.34 -3.83
C LYS A 192 6.81 12.76 -3.28
N ALA A 193 5.70 13.44 -3.64
CA ALA A 193 5.37 14.75 -3.15
C ALA A 193 5.15 14.75 -1.62
N ALA A 194 4.32 13.83 -1.13
CA ALA A 194 4.02 13.71 0.30
C ALA A 194 5.28 13.40 1.12
N ARG A 195 6.17 12.55 0.61
CA ARG A 195 7.48 12.27 1.23
C ARG A 195 8.38 13.52 1.29
N GLY A 196 8.38 14.35 0.24
CA GLY A 196 9.14 15.60 0.24
C GLY A 196 8.64 16.62 1.24
N PHE A 197 7.33 16.86 1.30
CA PHE A 197 6.76 17.73 2.33
C PHE A 197 6.99 17.19 3.75
N ARG A 198 6.92 15.87 3.93
CA ARG A 198 7.25 15.23 5.21
C ARG A 198 8.71 15.44 5.62
N LEU A 199 9.65 15.37 4.67
CA LEU A 199 11.07 15.66 4.92
C LEU A 199 11.28 17.12 5.37
N VAL A 200 10.61 18.05 4.69
CA VAL A 200 10.63 19.48 5.03
C VAL A 200 10.10 19.72 6.44
N GLU A 201 9.06 19.00 6.84
CA GLU A 201 8.42 19.18 8.15
C GLU A 201 9.18 18.52 9.28
N THR A 202 9.48 17.23 9.12
CA THR A 202 9.89 16.35 10.24
C THR A 202 11.35 15.91 10.17
N GLY A 203 12.04 16.19 9.05
CA GLY A 203 13.37 15.66 8.80
C GLY A 203 13.38 14.21 8.30
N CYS A 204 12.24 13.56 8.13
CA CYS A 204 12.15 12.21 7.57
C CYS A 204 11.16 12.13 6.40
N ALA A 205 11.59 11.55 5.28
CA ALA A 205 10.74 11.40 4.10
C ALA A 205 9.74 10.23 4.23
N VAL A 206 10.20 9.10 4.73
CA VAL A 206 9.39 7.88 4.91
C VAL A 206 9.10 7.71 6.41
N PRO A 207 7.85 7.41 6.80
CA PRO A 207 7.53 7.06 8.18
C PRO A 207 8.35 5.85 8.64
N ARG A 208 8.72 5.83 9.93
CA ARG A 208 9.28 4.63 10.55
C ARG A 208 8.29 3.48 10.36
N LEU A 209 8.83 2.30 10.08
CA LEU A 209 8.02 1.10 9.98
C LEU A 209 7.60 0.70 11.40
N THR A 210 6.31 0.83 11.69
CA THR A 210 5.72 0.49 12.99
C THR A 210 4.47 -0.36 12.78
N PRO A 211 4.07 -1.17 13.78
CA PRO A 211 2.81 -1.89 13.74
C PRO A 211 1.65 -0.95 13.38
N ARG A 212 0.79 -1.40 12.46
CA ARG A 212 -0.40 -0.66 12.03
C ARG A 212 -1.63 -1.25 12.69
N ALA A 213 -2.34 -0.44 13.49
CA ALA A 213 -3.66 -0.79 13.99
C ALA A 213 -4.74 -0.67 12.90
N ALA A 214 -5.96 -1.10 13.22
CA ALA A 214 -7.12 -0.87 12.37
C ALA A 214 -7.31 0.63 12.10
N GLY A 215 -7.48 1.00 10.83
CA GLY A 215 -7.88 2.35 10.46
C GLY A 215 -9.39 2.54 10.57
N ARG A 216 -9.84 3.72 10.17
CA ARG A 216 -11.26 4.00 9.92
C ARG A 216 -11.51 3.91 8.43
N ALA A 217 -12.40 3.00 8.03
CA ALA A 217 -12.99 3.03 6.71
C ALA A 217 -13.84 4.31 6.60
N ASP A 218 -13.59 5.10 5.55
CA ASP A 218 -14.32 6.33 5.29
C ASP A 218 -15.03 6.23 3.95
N TYR A 219 -16.35 6.22 3.99
CA TYR A 219 -17.22 6.16 2.82
C TYR A 219 -18.43 7.08 3.03
N PRO A 220 -18.97 7.69 1.96
CA PRO A 220 -20.06 8.64 2.08
C PRO A 220 -21.32 7.98 2.67
N GLY A 221 -22.18 8.75 3.33
CA GLY A 221 -23.42 8.23 3.94
C GLY A 221 -24.37 7.55 2.95
N GLY A 222 -24.30 7.90 1.66
CA GLY A 222 -25.03 7.26 0.57
C GLY A 222 -24.28 6.11 -0.12
N ALA A 223 -23.22 5.57 0.48
CA ALA A 223 -22.43 4.51 -0.13
C ALA A 223 -23.24 3.22 -0.34
N THR A 224 -22.94 2.52 -1.42
CA THR A 224 -23.46 1.17 -1.64
C THR A 224 -22.75 0.15 -0.73
N VAL A 225 -23.35 -1.04 -0.59
CA VAL A 225 -22.71 -2.17 0.08
C VAL A 225 -21.34 -2.48 -0.53
N GLU A 226 -21.23 -2.45 -1.86
CA GLU A 226 -19.97 -2.64 -2.57
C GLU A 226 -18.90 -1.61 -2.15
N GLN A 227 -19.23 -0.33 -2.19
CA GLN A 227 -18.29 0.75 -1.86
C GLN A 227 -17.79 0.64 -0.42
N ALA A 228 -18.69 0.36 0.52
CA ALA A 228 -18.32 0.17 1.92
C ALA A 228 -17.46 -1.09 2.12
N ALA A 229 -17.79 -2.18 1.43
CA ALA A 229 -17.03 -3.41 1.48
C ALA A 229 -15.62 -3.25 0.91
N GLN A 230 -15.48 -2.60 -0.24
CA GLN A 230 -14.18 -2.25 -0.83
C GLN A 230 -13.33 -1.46 0.16
N GLU A 231 -13.89 -0.41 0.75
CA GLU A 231 -13.17 0.47 1.67
C GLU A 231 -12.71 -0.26 2.95
N LEU A 232 -13.58 -1.09 3.53
CA LEU A 232 -13.24 -1.93 4.69
C LEU A 232 -12.18 -2.99 4.36
N MET A 233 -12.26 -3.62 3.18
CA MET A 233 -11.28 -4.60 2.73
C MET A 233 -9.92 -3.93 2.43
N ARG A 234 -9.90 -2.73 1.83
CA ARG A 234 -8.67 -1.92 1.64
C ARG A 234 -8.00 -1.61 2.97
N ASP A 235 -8.75 -1.16 3.99
CA ASP A 235 -8.18 -0.91 5.32
C ASP A 235 -7.61 -2.18 5.97
N CYS A 236 -8.30 -3.32 5.80
CA CYS A 236 -7.78 -4.61 6.26
C CYS A 236 -6.49 -4.99 5.53
N LEU A 237 -6.43 -4.82 4.21
CA LEU A 237 -5.26 -5.09 3.39
C LEU A 237 -4.08 -4.19 3.79
N ASP A 238 -4.31 -2.90 4.01
CA ASP A 238 -3.31 -1.97 4.53
C ASP A 238 -2.77 -2.43 5.90
N GLN A 239 -3.66 -2.90 6.80
CA GLN A 239 -3.25 -3.43 8.10
C GLN A 239 -2.40 -4.70 7.95
N ILE A 240 -2.83 -5.64 7.11
CA ILE A 240 -2.14 -6.91 6.89
C ILE A 240 -0.76 -6.65 6.28
N ALA A 241 -0.68 -5.90 5.18
CA ALA A 241 0.56 -5.63 4.47
C ALA A 241 1.59 -4.91 5.35
N ALA A 242 1.17 -3.86 6.07
CA ALA A 242 2.07 -3.11 6.96
C ALA A 242 2.66 -4.00 8.07
N ASN A 243 1.84 -4.84 8.70
CA ASN A 243 2.31 -5.70 9.79
C ASN A 243 3.11 -6.91 9.29
N MET A 244 2.87 -7.40 8.07
CA MET A 244 3.78 -8.34 7.42
C MET A 244 5.17 -7.72 7.22
N SER A 245 5.24 -6.47 6.76
CA SER A 245 6.52 -5.74 6.65
C SER A 245 7.20 -5.56 8.02
N VAL A 246 6.46 -5.24 9.08
CA VAL A 246 7.01 -5.10 10.45
C VAL A 246 7.63 -6.41 10.93
N ILE A 247 6.94 -7.53 10.75
CA ILE A 247 7.43 -8.86 11.14
C ILE A 247 8.70 -9.22 10.35
N ALA A 248 8.73 -8.91 9.05
CA ALA A 248 9.90 -9.15 8.20
C ALA A 248 11.11 -8.33 8.64
N ALA A 249 10.91 -7.07 9.04
CA ALA A 249 11.99 -6.13 9.34
C ALA A 249 12.53 -6.19 10.78
N GLY A 250 11.77 -6.72 11.74
CA GLY A 250 12.14 -6.60 13.15
C GLY A 250 11.38 -7.50 14.11
N GLU A 251 11.64 -7.30 15.39
CA GLU A 251 11.21 -8.19 16.48
C GLU A 251 10.06 -7.68 17.33
N ASP A 252 9.41 -6.61 16.89
CA ASP A 252 8.29 -6.02 17.60
C ASP A 252 7.13 -7.03 17.77
N PRO A 253 6.80 -7.47 19.01
CA PRO A 253 5.72 -8.44 19.26
C PRO A 253 4.34 -7.89 18.91
N GLU A 254 4.20 -6.58 18.76
CA GLU A 254 2.95 -5.95 18.34
C GLU A 254 2.68 -6.16 16.84
N GLY A 255 3.71 -6.42 16.02
CA GLY A 255 3.56 -6.78 14.60
C GLY A 255 2.70 -8.04 14.39
N PRO A 256 3.05 -9.20 14.96
CA PRO A 256 2.22 -10.40 14.95
C PRO A 256 0.82 -10.18 15.55
N HIS A 257 0.71 -9.40 16.62
CA HIS A 257 -0.58 -9.08 17.24
C HIS A 257 -1.52 -8.35 16.28
N GLN A 258 -1.03 -7.27 15.65
CA GLN A 258 -1.82 -6.46 14.72
C GLN A 258 -2.09 -7.17 13.39
N LEU A 259 -1.16 -8.00 12.89
CA LEU A 259 -1.42 -8.87 11.74
C LEU A 259 -2.59 -9.83 12.02
N ARG A 260 -2.61 -10.47 13.19
CA ARG A 260 -3.70 -11.35 13.61
C ARG A 260 -5.04 -10.62 13.70
N ILE A 261 -5.03 -9.38 14.21
CA ILE A 261 -6.22 -8.51 14.25
C ILE A 261 -6.72 -8.24 12.82
N GLY A 262 -5.84 -7.80 11.91
CA GLY A 262 -6.19 -7.50 10.53
C GLY A 262 -6.80 -8.70 9.79
N LEU A 263 -6.21 -9.88 9.94
CA LEU A 263 -6.72 -11.13 9.33
C LEU A 263 -8.08 -11.54 9.90
N ARG A 264 -8.30 -11.37 11.21
CA ARG A 264 -9.61 -11.63 11.84
C ARG A 264 -10.66 -10.62 11.38
N ARG A 265 -10.29 -9.35 11.25
CA ARG A 265 -11.16 -8.29 10.71
C ARG A 265 -11.55 -8.60 9.28
N LEU A 266 -10.60 -8.93 8.41
CA LEU A 266 -10.87 -9.32 7.02
C LEU A 266 -11.85 -10.49 6.95
N ARG A 267 -11.64 -11.57 7.71
CA ARG A 267 -12.57 -12.71 7.75
C ARG A 267 -13.98 -12.31 8.21
N THR A 268 -14.07 -11.35 9.12
CA THR A 268 -15.36 -10.82 9.60
C THR A 268 -16.04 -9.99 8.52
N VAL A 269 -15.31 -9.10 7.84
CA VAL A 269 -15.79 -8.30 6.70
C VAL A 269 -16.28 -9.21 5.57
N LEU A 270 -15.48 -10.20 5.16
CA LEU A 270 -15.87 -11.16 4.12
C LEU A 270 -17.12 -11.96 4.50
N LYS A 271 -17.25 -12.37 5.77
CA LYS A 271 -18.46 -13.05 6.26
C LYS A 271 -19.67 -12.11 6.28
N LEU A 272 -19.47 -10.87 6.72
CA LEU A 272 -20.51 -9.86 6.85
C LEU A 272 -21.10 -9.51 5.49
N PHE A 273 -20.27 -9.30 4.46
CA PHE A 273 -20.73 -8.92 3.12
C PHE A 273 -21.02 -10.11 2.19
N GLY A 274 -20.70 -11.33 2.63
CA GLY A 274 -20.93 -12.55 1.84
C GLY A 274 -22.32 -12.67 1.22
N PRO A 275 -23.43 -12.40 1.94
CA PRO A 275 -24.77 -12.45 1.33
C PRO A 275 -25.02 -11.41 0.23
N ASP A 276 -24.30 -10.29 0.21
CA ASP A 276 -24.49 -9.21 -0.77
C ASP A 276 -23.51 -9.28 -1.93
N LEU A 277 -22.33 -9.87 -1.71
CA LEU A 277 -21.24 -9.95 -2.70
C LEU A 277 -20.98 -11.38 -3.18
N GLY A 278 -21.73 -12.38 -2.72
CA GLY A 278 -21.50 -13.78 -3.06
C GLY A 278 -20.46 -14.46 -2.17
N LYS A 279 -20.91 -15.40 -1.32
CA LYS A 279 -20.07 -16.16 -0.39
C LYS A 279 -19.03 -17.02 -1.12
N ALA A 280 -19.40 -17.59 -2.27
CA ALA A 280 -18.50 -18.43 -3.05
C ALA A 280 -17.23 -17.67 -3.49
N ALA A 281 -17.40 -16.44 -4.00
CA ALA A 281 -16.30 -15.59 -4.44
C ALA A 281 -15.37 -15.15 -3.29
N LEU A 282 -15.94 -14.90 -2.10
CA LEU A 282 -15.17 -14.45 -0.93
C LEU A 282 -14.48 -15.60 -0.16
N ARG A 283 -14.90 -16.86 -0.37
CA ARG A 283 -14.42 -18.02 0.39
C ARG A 283 -12.90 -18.23 0.28
N PRO A 284 -12.25 -18.18 -0.90
CA PRO A 284 -10.81 -18.38 -1.01
C PRO A 284 -10.00 -17.40 -0.14
N PHE A 285 -10.35 -16.11 -0.17
CA PHE A 285 -9.69 -15.08 0.65
C PHE A 285 -9.90 -15.29 2.14
N ARG A 286 -11.11 -15.69 2.55
CA ARG A 286 -11.42 -16.00 3.94
C ARG A 286 -10.61 -17.18 4.46
N ASP A 287 -10.48 -18.22 3.64
CA ASP A 287 -9.78 -19.45 4.01
C ASP A 287 -8.26 -19.23 4.05
N ARG A 288 -7.70 -18.47 3.10
CA ARG A 288 -6.28 -18.05 3.14
C ARG A 288 -5.98 -17.16 4.34
N ALA A 289 -6.85 -16.18 4.65
CA ALA A 289 -6.71 -15.36 5.84
C ALA A 289 -6.78 -16.17 7.15
N ARG A 290 -7.57 -17.27 7.18
CA ARG A 290 -7.61 -18.20 8.32
C ARG A 290 -6.30 -18.96 8.47
N GLU A 291 -5.72 -19.42 7.36
CA GLU A 291 -4.45 -20.13 7.36
C GLU A 291 -3.31 -19.25 7.88
N ILE A 292 -3.14 -18.05 7.31
CA ILE A 292 -2.15 -17.07 7.77
C ILE A 292 -2.36 -16.80 9.27
N GLY A 293 -3.61 -16.58 9.68
CA GLY A 293 -3.96 -16.30 11.07
C GLY A 293 -3.59 -17.43 12.05
N ARG A 294 -3.64 -18.70 11.63
CA ARG A 294 -3.20 -19.85 12.44
C ARG A 294 -1.69 -19.85 12.65
N ARG A 295 -0.92 -19.58 11.59
CA ARG A 295 0.56 -19.52 11.67
C ARG A 295 1.01 -18.38 12.57
N VAL A 296 0.42 -17.19 12.41
CA VAL A 296 0.70 -16.02 13.25
C VAL A 296 0.26 -16.27 14.71
N GLY A 297 -0.85 -16.98 14.91
CA GLY A 297 -1.34 -17.36 16.24
C GLY A 297 -0.33 -18.19 17.03
N ALA A 298 0.30 -19.18 16.39
CA ALA A 298 1.30 -20.03 17.05
C ALA A 298 2.51 -19.23 17.58
N LEU A 299 2.97 -18.21 16.86
CA LEU A 299 4.01 -17.30 17.36
C LEU A 299 3.47 -16.43 18.51
N ARG A 300 2.26 -15.87 18.38
CA ARG A 300 1.72 -14.99 19.42
C ARG A 300 1.49 -15.72 20.75
N ASP A 301 1.07 -16.98 20.71
CA ASP A 301 0.91 -17.80 21.91
C ASP A 301 2.25 -17.95 22.65
N LEU A 302 3.36 -18.10 21.90
CA LEU A 302 4.72 -18.12 22.46
C LEU A 302 5.16 -16.74 22.96
N ASP A 303 4.86 -15.65 22.25
CA ASP A 303 5.17 -14.29 22.72
C ASP A 303 4.43 -13.96 24.02
N VAL A 304 3.16 -14.36 24.18
CA VAL A 304 2.40 -14.21 25.45
C VAL A 304 2.99 -15.10 26.54
N LEU A 305 3.25 -16.37 26.23
CA LEU A 305 3.75 -17.32 27.23
C LEU A 305 5.12 -16.90 27.76
N ALA A 306 6.06 -16.55 26.88
CA ALA A 306 7.42 -16.18 27.26
C ALA A 306 7.52 -14.75 27.82
N GLY A 307 6.75 -13.80 27.27
CA GLY A 307 6.86 -12.38 27.61
C GLY A 307 5.95 -11.91 28.74
N GLU A 308 4.80 -12.56 28.95
CA GLU A 308 3.78 -12.09 29.90
C GLU A 308 3.48 -13.11 31.01
N ILE A 309 3.30 -14.39 30.65
CA ILE A 309 2.88 -15.42 31.61
C ILE A 309 4.08 -15.91 32.44
N LEU A 310 5.12 -16.43 31.78
CA LEU A 310 6.26 -17.03 32.46
C LEU A 310 6.92 -16.07 33.48
N PRO A 311 7.22 -14.79 33.14
CA PRO A 311 7.86 -13.87 34.09
C PRO A 311 7.05 -13.61 35.36
N ARG A 312 5.71 -13.69 35.30
CA ARG A 312 4.84 -13.54 36.47
C ARG A 312 4.87 -14.74 37.40
N HIS A 313 5.20 -15.92 36.88
CA HIS A 313 5.21 -17.17 37.64
C HIS A 313 6.62 -17.64 38.01
N LEU A 314 7.68 -17.13 37.36
CA LEU A 314 9.08 -17.46 37.67
C LEU A 314 9.44 -17.30 39.16
N PRO A 315 9.05 -16.21 39.87
CA PRO A 315 9.40 -16.04 41.28
C PRO A 315 8.76 -17.06 42.23
N GLY A 316 7.70 -17.74 41.79
CA GLY A 316 7.01 -18.78 42.56
C GLY A 316 7.57 -20.19 42.33
N LEU A 317 8.56 -20.36 41.47
CA LEU A 317 9.19 -21.65 41.20
C LEU A 317 10.29 -21.93 42.23
N ALA A 318 10.22 -23.07 42.90
CA ALA A 318 11.17 -23.46 43.95
C ALA A 318 12.57 -23.81 43.40
N ASP A 319 12.67 -24.24 42.14
CA ASP A 319 13.92 -24.58 41.47
C ASP A 319 14.27 -23.52 40.41
N GLY A 320 15.20 -22.62 40.78
CA GLY A 320 15.68 -21.57 39.89
C GLY A 320 16.38 -22.10 38.63
N ALA A 321 17.08 -23.23 38.71
CA ALA A 321 17.76 -23.81 37.56
C ALA A 321 16.75 -24.44 36.57
N ALA A 322 15.68 -25.06 37.07
CA ALA A 322 14.57 -25.51 36.22
C ALA A 322 13.84 -24.35 35.56
N ALA A 323 13.63 -23.26 36.30
CA ALA A 323 13.00 -22.05 35.80
C ALA A 323 13.79 -21.41 34.64
N GLU A 324 15.12 -21.31 34.78
CA GLU A 324 16.02 -20.83 33.73
C GLU A 324 16.02 -21.75 32.50
N ARG A 325 16.07 -23.08 32.68
CA ARG A 325 15.99 -24.03 31.56
C ARG A 325 14.67 -23.88 30.80
N LEU A 326 13.54 -23.75 31.50
CA LEU A 326 12.24 -23.55 30.88
C LEU A 326 12.18 -22.23 30.09
N ALA A 327 12.70 -21.14 30.64
CA ALA A 327 12.79 -19.86 29.96
C ALA A 327 13.63 -19.95 28.68
N GLY A 328 14.79 -20.61 28.75
CA GLY A 328 15.66 -20.85 27.58
C GLY A 328 14.99 -21.69 26.50
N MET A 329 14.29 -22.77 26.87
CA MET A 329 13.54 -23.60 25.93
C MET A 329 12.40 -22.84 25.23
N LEU A 330 11.67 -22.02 25.98
CA LEU A 330 10.58 -21.21 25.43
C LEU A 330 11.10 -20.12 24.49
N GLU A 331 12.20 -19.47 24.86
CA GLU A 331 12.83 -18.47 24.01
C GLU A 331 13.36 -19.08 22.70
N ALA A 332 14.03 -20.22 22.76
CA ALA A 332 14.47 -20.94 21.56
C ALA A 332 13.29 -21.33 20.65
N ARG A 333 12.19 -21.81 21.24
CA ARG A 333 10.96 -22.15 20.48
C ARG A 333 10.32 -20.91 19.85
N ARG A 334 10.30 -19.78 20.57
CA ARG A 334 9.77 -18.49 20.10
C ARG A 334 10.58 -17.96 18.92
N GLN A 335 11.91 -18.00 19.00
CA GLN A 335 12.81 -17.60 17.92
C GLN A 335 12.64 -18.49 16.68
N ALA A 336 12.58 -19.81 16.86
CA ALA A 336 12.34 -20.75 15.77
C ALA A 336 10.99 -20.51 15.08
N ALA A 337 9.91 -20.33 15.87
CA ALA A 337 8.59 -20.02 15.34
C ALA A 337 8.56 -18.68 14.58
N ARG A 338 9.31 -17.68 15.05
CA ARG A 338 9.43 -16.38 14.38
C ARG A 338 10.18 -16.48 13.07
N ALA A 339 11.30 -17.20 13.04
CA ALA A 339 12.06 -17.45 11.82
C ALA A 339 11.20 -18.16 10.77
N ALA A 340 10.51 -19.25 11.16
CA ALA A 340 9.61 -19.98 10.28
C ALA A 340 8.43 -19.12 9.78
N LEU A 341 7.87 -18.26 10.63
CA LEU A 341 6.81 -17.33 10.22
C LEU A 341 7.33 -16.30 9.22
N ARG A 342 8.51 -15.71 9.46
CA ARG A 342 9.12 -14.72 8.54
C ARG A 342 9.38 -15.32 7.17
N GLU A 343 9.97 -16.51 7.13
CA GLU A 343 10.24 -17.24 5.89
C GLU A 343 8.94 -17.51 5.13
N TRP A 344 7.91 -18.03 5.81
CA TRP A 344 6.64 -18.32 5.17
C TRP A 344 5.90 -17.05 4.68
N LEU A 345 5.93 -15.95 5.45
CA LEU A 345 5.35 -14.66 5.05
C LEU A 345 6.07 -14.01 3.86
N ALA A 346 7.35 -14.30 3.68
CA ALA A 346 8.10 -13.95 2.48
C ALA A 346 7.88 -14.94 1.33
N GLY A 347 7.22 -16.08 1.57
CA GLY A 347 6.90 -17.07 0.55
C GLY A 347 5.82 -16.59 -0.43
N ARG A 348 5.80 -17.24 -1.60
CA ARG A 348 4.88 -16.93 -2.71
C ARG A 348 3.43 -16.80 -2.27
N GLU A 349 2.94 -17.76 -1.48
CA GLU A 349 1.53 -17.80 -1.09
C GLU A 349 1.09 -16.57 -0.29
N ALA A 350 1.92 -16.11 0.66
CA ALA A 350 1.60 -14.97 1.50
C ALA A 350 1.73 -13.64 0.74
N VAL A 351 2.72 -13.53 -0.14
CA VAL A 351 2.93 -12.36 -1.00
C VAL A 351 1.80 -12.24 -2.03
N HIS A 352 1.49 -13.32 -2.73
CA HIS A 352 0.41 -13.34 -3.72
C HIS A 352 -0.95 -13.05 -3.07
N PHE A 353 -1.20 -13.49 -1.83
CA PHE A 353 -2.42 -13.13 -1.13
C PHE A 353 -2.65 -11.61 -1.04
N LEU A 354 -1.59 -10.80 -0.89
CA LEU A 354 -1.73 -9.33 -0.90
C LEU A 354 -2.17 -8.81 -2.27
N PHE A 355 -1.55 -9.32 -3.34
CA PHE A 355 -1.86 -8.92 -4.72
C PHE A 355 -3.23 -9.43 -5.17
N ASP A 356 -3.57 -10.68 -4.87
CA ASP A 356 -4.84 -11.30 -5.24
C ASP A 356 -6.01 -10.63 -4.50
N LEU A 357 -5.83 -10.31 -3.21
CA LEU A 357 -6.85 -9.57 -2.46
C LEU A 357 -6.97 -8.14 -2.99
N GLY A 358 -5.85 -7.47 -3.26
CA GLY A 358 -5.84 -6.14 -3.87
C GLY A 358 -6.58 -6.13 -5.21
N GLU A 359 -6.21 -7.01 -6.12
CA GLU A 359 -6.87 -7.15 -7.42
C GLU A 359 -8.37 -7.37 -7.25
N PHE A 360 -8.76 -8.36 -6.44
CA PHE A 360 -10.15 -8.73 -6.23
C PHE A 360 -11.00 -7.57 -5.72
N ILE A 361 -10.46 -6.72 -4.85
CA ILE A 361 -11.15 -5.52 -4.35
C ILE A 361 -11.35 -4.50 -5.48
N GLU A 362 -10.31 -4.23 -6.26
CA GLU A 362 -10.28 -3.13 -7.22
C GLU A 362 -11.06 -3.42 -8.50
N ILE A 363 -11.12 -4.68 -8.93
CA ILE A 363 -11.91 -5.09 -10.09
C ILE A 363 -13.35 -5.50 -9.74
N SER A 364 -13.76 -5.32 -8.48
CA SER A 364 -15.01 -5.85 -7.93
C SER A 364 -15.19 -7.34 -8.28
N GLY A 365 -14.20 -8.17 -7.96
CA GLY A 365 -14.11 -9.56 -8.44
C GLY A 365 -15.31 -10.45 -8.11
N TRP A 366 -16.13 -10.07 -7.13
CA TRP A 366 -17.42 -10.69 -6.85
C TRP A 366 -18.43 -10.56 -8.00
N ARG A 367 -18.41 -9.47 -8.78
CA ARG A 367 -19.35 -9.25 -9.90
C ARG A 367 -19.08 -10.19 -11.07
N ASN A 368 -17.82 -10.62 -11.23
CA ASN A 368 -17.37 -11.47 -12.31
C ASN A 368 -17.18 -12.94 -11.86
N ALA A 369 -17.73 -13.30 -10.70
CA ALA A 369 -17.64 -14.66 -10.20
C ALA A 369 -18.34 -15.64 -11.16
N ALA A 370 -17.69 -16.77 -11.46
CA ALA A 370 -18.21 -17.79 -12.37
C ALA A 370 -19.60 -18.33 -11.98
N GLN A 371 -19.98 -18.18 -10.72
CA GLN A 371 -21.32 -18.49 -10.20
C GLN A 371 -21.85 -17.28 -9.42
N PRO A 372 -22.53 -16.33 -10.09
CA PRO A 372 -23.17 -15.22 -9.40
C PRO A 372 -24.27 -15.76 -8.47
N GLU A 373 -24.23 -15.39 -7.19
CA GLU A 373 -25.31 -15.71 -6.25
C GLU A 373 -26.53 -14.86 -6.65
N ARG A 374 -27.64 -15.51 -7.04
CA ARG A 374 -28.82 -14.85 -7.62
C ARG A 374 -29.41 -13.73 -6.74
N ASP A 375 -29.20 -13.79 -5.43
CA ASP A 375 -29.73 -12.83 -4.46
C ASP A 375 -28.70 -11.78 -4.02
N ALA A 376 -27.51 -11.74 -4.64
CA ALA A 376 -26.47 -10.77 -4.32
C ALA A 376 -26.90 -9.35 -4.74
N THR A 377 -26.92 -8.42 -3.79
CA THR A 377 -27.31 -7.01 -4.00
C THR A 377 -26.18 -6.04 -3.65
N PRO A 378 -25.10 -5.96 -4.46
CA PRO A 378 -23.94 -5.10 -4.18
C PRO A 378 -24.27 -3.60 -4.22
N ASP A 379 -25.30 -3.21 -4.99
CA ASP A 379 -25.65 -1.82 -5.28
C ASP A 379 -26.61 -1.18 -4.26
N ARG A 380 -27.15 -1.95 -3.30
CA ARG A 380 -28.07 -1.40 -2.31
C ARG A 380 -27.37 -0.46 -1.31
N PRO A 381 -28.09 0.48 -0.67
CA PRO A 381 -27.52 1.34 0.37
C PRO A 381 -26.93 0.53 1.52
N VAL A 382 -25.70 0.86 1.94
CA VAL A 382 -25.04 0.18 3.06
C VAL A 382 -25.81 0.35 4.39
N ALA A 383 -26.55 1.45 4.54
CA ALA A 383 -27.36 1.74 5.73
C ALA A 383 -28.40 0.64 6.00
N GLU A 384 -29.06 0.12 4.97
CA GLU A 384 -30.03 -0.97 5.10
C GLU A 384 -29.36 -2.27 5.57
N ARG A 385 -28.15 -2.55 5.08
CA ARG A 385 -27.35 -3.70 5.54
C ARG A 385 -26.91 -3.52 6.99
N ALA A 386 -26.48 -2.33 7.36
CA ALA A 386 -25.99 -2.03 8.70
C ALA A 386 -27.10 -2.23 9.74
N ALA A 387 -28.31 -1.70 9.50
CA ALA A 387 -29.47 -1.88 10.36
C ALA A 387 -29.76 -3.36 10.62
N LYS A 388 -29.94 -4.15 9.54
CA LYS A 388 -30.19 -5.59 9.64
C LYS A 388 -29.08 -6.35 10.38
N SER A 389 -27.82 -5.95 10.17
CA SER A 389 -26.68 -6.58 10.84
C SER A 389 -26.62 -6.28 12.33
N MET A 390 -26.95 -5.04 12.72
CA MET A 390 -26.99 -4.63 14.13
C MET A 390 -28.13 -5.32 14.90
N GLU A 391 -29.30 -5.45 14.28
CA GLU A 391 -30.43 -6.22 14.85
C GLU A 391 -30.03 -7.67 15.15
N MET A 392 -29.39 -8.35 14.19
CA MET A 392 -28.91 -9.73 14.38
C MET A 392 -27.83 -9.86 15.45
N LEU A 393 -27.02 -8.81 15.68
CA LEU A 393 -25.97 -8.82 16.70
C LEU A 393 -26.52 -8.52 18.10
N HIS A 394 -27.55 -7.67 18.22
CA HIS A 394 -28.22 -7.40 19.49
C HIS A 394 -29.21 -8.50 19.91
N ALA A 395 -29.65 -9.34 18.98
CA ALA A 395 -30.49 -10.50 19.26
C ALA A 395 -29.71 -11.73 19.77
N ARG A 396 -28.38 -11.65 19.91
CA ARG A 396 -27.48 -12.70 20.42
C ARG A 396 -26.87 -12.26 21.73
#